data_AF-A0A936LP45-F1
#
_entry.id   AF-A0A936LP45-F1
#
_cell.length_a   1.000
_cell.length_b   1.000
_cell.length_c   1.000
_cell.angle_alpha   90.00
_cell.angle_beta   90.00
_cell.angle_gamma   90.00
#
_symmetry.space_group_name_H-M   'P 1'
#
loop_
_entity.id
_entity.type
_entity.pdbx_description
1 polymer ?
#
loop_
_entity_poly.entity_id
_entity_poly.type
_entity_poly.pdbx_seq_one_letter_code
_entity_poly.pdbx_strand_id
1 'polypeptide(L)' 'MELNEEQFIAGFNSGYLLAQYDQEVLTSLLTQISPVNSYISGMTYGKKEYELTLQTNQLDDLRKIRSKGKDSRESELD' A
#
# COMPACT_ATOMS: atom_id res chain seq x y z
N MET A 1 10.17 22.58 -10.39
CA MET A 1 10.46 22.26 -8.99
C MET A 1 11.53 21.19 -9.03
N GLU A 2 12.72 21.45 -8.50
CA GLU A 2 13.78 20.43 -8.47
C GLU A 2 13.37 19.29 -7.54
N LEU A 3 13.65 18.06 -7.96
CA LEU A 3 13.30 16.86 -7.22
C LEU A 3 14.40 16.62 -6.18
N ASN A 4 14.09 16.80 -4.88
CA ASN A 4 14.98 16.39 -3.81
C ASN A 4 14.72 14.93 -3.47
N GLU A 5 15.66 14.06 -3.83
CA GLU A 5 15.55 12.60 -3.68
C GLU A 5 15.47 12.16 -2.21
N GLU A 6 16.28 12.74 -1.33
CA GLU A 6 16.26 12.41 0.11
C GLU A 6 14.91 12.73 0.73
N GLN A 7 14.34 13.89 0.40
CA GLN A 7 13.00 14.26 0.84
C GLN A 7 11.94 13.34 0.26
N PHE A 8 12.07 12.94 -1.01
CA PHE A 8 11.15 12.00 -1.62
C PHE A 8 11.18 10.64 -0.90
N ILE A 9 12.35 10.07 -0.63
CA ILE A 9 12.52 8.78 0.06
C ILE A 9 11.95 8.87 1.49
N ALA A 10 12.27 9.94 2.22
CA ALA A 10 11.74 10.15 3.57
C ALA A 10 10.20 10.25 3.55
N GLY A 11 9.65 11.00 2.60
CA GLY A 11 8.22 11.13 2.40
C GLY A 11 7.57 9.79 2.05
N PHE A 12 8.18 9.02 1.15
CA PHE A 12 7.71 7.70 0.76
C PHE A 12 7.57 6.77 1.95
N ASN A 13 8.61 6.64 2.76
CA ASN A 13 8.60 5.79 3.95
C ASN A 13 7.53 6.24 4.95
N SER A 14 7.42 7.55 5.20
CA SER A 14 6.39 8.10 6.10
C SER A 14 4.98 7.85 5.56
N GLY A 15 4.75 8.04 4.26
CA GLY A 15 3.46 7.79 3.63
C GLY A 15 3.04 6.33 3.68
N TYR A 16 3.98 5.41 3.46
CA TYR A 16 3.73 3.97 3.57
C TYR A 16 3.33 3.58 5.00
N LEU A 17 4.12 3.99 6.00
CA LEU A 17 3.86 3.68 7.40
C LEU A 17 2.55 4.29 7.90
N LEU A 18 2.28 5.55 7.55
CA LEU A 18 1.01 6.18 7.94
C LEU A 18 -0.18 5.50 7.25
N ALA A 19 -0.06 5.07 5.99
CA ALA A 19 -1.12 4.32 5.33
C ALA A 19 -1.42 2.99 6.04
N GLN A 20 -0.40 2.37 6.63
CA GLN A 20 -0.52 1.13 7.38
C GLN A 20 -1.15 1.31 8.78
N TYR A 21 -0.80 2.37 9.50
CA TYR A 21 -1.12 2.51 10.92
C TYR A 21 -2.08 3.66 11.26
N ASP A 22 -2.14 4.71 10.45
CA ASP A 22 -2.94 5.92 10.70
C ASP A 22 -3.34 6.66 9.41
N GLN A 23 -4.32 6.10 8.70
CA GLN A 23 -4.77 6.60 7.41
C GLN A 23 -5.49 7.96 7.52
N GLU A 24 -6.12 8.27 8.65
CA GLU A 24 -6.83 9.53 8.86
C GLU A 24 -5.86 10.71 8.93
N VAL A 25 -4.77 10.55 9.68
CA VAL A 25 -3.69 11.54 9.74
C VAL A 25 -3.07 11.72 8.36
N LEU A 26 -2.77 10.64 7.63
CA LEU A 26 -2.23 10.73 6.28
C LEU A 26 -3.15 11.51 5.33
N THR A 27 -4.45 11.23 5.37
CA THR A 27 -5.44 11.90 4.52
C THR A 27 -5.51 13.39 4.84
N SER A 28 -5.48 13.75 6.13
CA SER A 28 -5.47 15.15 6.57
C SER A 28 -4.21 15.89 6.09
N LEU A 29 -3.03 15.25 6.18
CA LEU A 29 -1.77 15.80 5.70
C LEU A 29 -1.78 16.02 4.18
N LEU A 30 -2.24 15.02 3.40
CA LEU A 30 -2.22 15.10 1.94
C LEU A 30 -3.28 16.06 1.36
N THR A 31 -4.36 16.34 2.08
CA THR A 31 -5.42 17.25 1.62
C THR A 31 -5.15 18.72 1.94
N GLN A 32 -4.38 19.01 2.99
CA GLN A 32 -4.17 20.37 3.48
C GLN A 32 -2.87 21.01 2.98
N ILE A 33 -1.93 20.24 2.45
CA ILE A 33 -0.59 20.74 2.13
C ILE A 33 -0.50 21.24 0.68
N SER A 34 -0.30 22.55 0.55
CA SER A 34 0.10 23.23 -0.67
C SER A 34 1.17 24.29 -0.35
N PRO A 35 2.28 24.38 -1.09
CA PRO A 35 2.57 23.66 -2.34
C PRO A 35 3.09 22.23 -2.12
N VAL A 36 2.81 21.35 -3.08
CA VAL A 36 3.35 19.99 -3.13
C VAL A 36 4.87 20.07 -3.33
N ASN A 37 5.65 19.48 -2.43
CA ASN A 37 7.11 19.34 -2.55
C ASN A 37 7.51 17.86 -2.72
N SER A 38 8.81 17.56 -2.83
CA SER A 38 9.31 16.19 -2.98
C SER A 38 8.89 15.26 -1.84
N TYR A 39 8.83 15.75 -0.60
CA TYR A 39 8.38 14.97 0.55
C TYR A 39 6.88 14.62 0.46
N ILE A 40 6.02 15.59 0.14
CA ILE A 40 4.57 15.35 -0.02
C ILE A 40 4.28 14.43 -1.21
N SER A 41 5.08 14.57 -2.28
CA SER A 41 5.04 13.64 -3.40
C SER A 41 5.42 12.23 -2.94
N GLY A 42 6.54 12.08 -2.23
CA GLY A 42 6.95 10.81 -1.63
C GLY A 42 5.83 10.18 -0.80
N MET A 43 5.23 10.93 0.12
CA MET A 43 4.13 10.45 0.97
C MET A 43 2.95 9.92 0.15
N THR A 44 2.59 10.61 -0.93
CA THR A 44 1.51 10.18 -1.83
C THR A 44 1.85 8.86 -2.50
N TYR A 45 3.10 8.64 -2.90
CA TYR A 45 3.55 7.40 -3.53
C TYR A 45 3.64 6.25 -2.52
N GLY A 46 4.17 6.50 -1.32
CA GLY A 46 4.22 5.51 -0.24
C GLY A 46 2.83 5.01 0.15
N LYS A 47 1.82 5.89 0.19
CA LYS A 47 0.42 5.51 0.40
C LYS A 47 -0.06 4.50 -0.66
N LYS A 48 0.18 4.81 -1.93
CA LYS A 48 -0.24 3.96 -3.05
C LYS A 48 0.45 2.59 -3.02
N GLU A 49 1.72 2.55 -2.63
CA GLU A 49 2.47 1.29 -2.53
C GLU A 49 1.88 0.38 -1.44
N TYR A 50 1.50 0.95 -0.29
CA TYR A 50 0.81 0.17 0.75
C TYR A 50 -0.55 -0.35 0.28
N GLU A 51 -1.35 0.49 -0.40
CA GLU A 51 -2.63 0.07 -0.97
C GLU A 51 -2.47 -1.09 -1.98
N LEU A 52 -1.45 -1.03 -2.84
CA LEU A 52 -1.11 -2.11 -3.77
C LEU A 52 -0.69 -3.39 -3.04
N THR A 53 0.12 -3.26 -1.98
CA THR A 53 0.55 -4.38 -1.13
C THR A 53 -0.66 -5.08 -0.52
N LEU A 54 -1.63 -4.31 0.01
CA LEU A 54 -2.86 -4.84 0.59
C LEU A 54 -3.68 -5.62 -0.45
N GLN A 55 -3.87 -5.05 -1.64
CA GLN A 55 -4.60 -5.70 -2.73
C GLN A 55 -3.92 -7.01 -3.16
N THR A 56 -2.59 -7.01 -3.21
CA THR A 56 -1.81 -8.19 -3.61
C THR A 56 -1.96 -9.30 -2.58
N ASN A 57 -1.87 -8.98 -1.28
CA ASN A 57 -2.08 -9.94 -0.20
C ASN A 57 -3.49 -10.54 -0.24
N GLN A 58 -4.52 -9.72 -0.49
CA GLN A 58 -5.91 -10.19 -0.62
C GLN A 58 -6.07 -11.16 -1.81
N LEU A 59 -5.45 -10.87 -2.95
CA LEU A 59 -5.47 -11.76 -4.11
C LEU A 59 -4.79 -13.10 -3.83
N ASP A 60 -3.67 -13.09 -3.11
CA ASP A 60 -2.96 -14.31 -2.76
C ASP A 60 -3.71 -15.16 -1.75
N ASP A 61 -4.40 -14.56 -0.79
CA ASP A 61 -5.27 -15.28 0.13
C ASP A 61 -6.47 -15.92 -0.60
N LEU A 62 -7.07 -15.22 -1.57
CA LEU A 62 -8.11 -15.80 -2.43
C LEU A 62 -7.58 -16.99 -3.25
N ARG A 63 -6.36 -16.90 -3.78
CA ARG A 63 -5.71 -18.01 -4.49
C ARG A 63 -5.51 -19.23 -3.59
N LYS A 64 -5.08 -19.03 -2.33
CA LYS A 64 -4.93 -20.12 -1.35
C LYS A 64 -6.26 -20.77 -0.99
N ILE A 65 -7.34 -20.00 -0.86
CA ILE A 65 -8.69 -20.55 -0.62
C ILE A 65 -9.11 -21.41 -1.81
N ARG A 66 -8.89 -20.93 -3.03
CA ARG A 66 -9.22 -21.66 -4.25
C ARG A 66 -8.43 -22.96 -4.40
N SER A 67 -7.14 -22.97 -4.07
CA SER A 67 -6.33 -24.19 -4.15
C SER A 67 -6.78 -25.23 -3.13
N LYS A 68 -7.05 -24.83 -1.88
CA LYS A 68 -7.59 -25.74 -0.85
C LYS A 68 -8.90 -26.39 -1.26
N GLY A 69 -9.81 -25.63 -1.87
CA GLY A 69 -11.09 -26.16 -2.37
C GLY A 69 -10.95 -27.12 -3.55
N LYS A 70 -9.82 -27.08 -4.28
CA LYS A 70 -9.51 -28.03 -5.36
C LYS A 70 -8.97 -29.33 -4.79
N ASP A 71 -8.02 -29.25 -3.86
CA ASP A 71 -7.39 -30.42 -3.23
C ASP A 71 -8.41 -31.27 -2.44
N SER A 72 -9.38 -30.65 -1.76
CA SER A 72 -10.43 -31.37 -1.03
C SER A 72 -11.36 -32.18 -1.95
N ARG A 73 -11.64 -31.68 -3.18
CA ARG A 73 -12.53 -32.36 -4.13
C ARG A 73 -11.86 -33.53 -4.87
N GLU A 74 -10.54 -33.50 -5.04
CA GLU A 74 -9.79 -34.63 -5.60
C GLU A 74 -9.67 -35.78 -4.57
N SER A 75 -9.60 -35.49 -3.26
CA SER A 75 -9.54 -36.53 -2.22
C SER A 75 -10.84 -37.30 -1.96
N GLU A 76 -11.99 -36.77 -2.41
CA GLU A 76 -13.30 -37.43 -2.25
C GLU A 76 -13.66 -38.36 -3.43
N LEU A 77 -12.79 -38.43 -4.46
CA LEU A 77 -13.00 -39.20 -5.68
C LEU A 77 -12.07 -40.42 -5.82
N ASP A 78 -11.19 -40.65 -4.86
CA ASP A 78 -10.35 -41.86 -4.69
C ASP A 78 -10.88 -42.74 -3.54
#